data_AF-U2SWU1-F1
#
_entry.id   AF-U2SWU1-F1
#
_cell.length_a   1.000
_cell.length_b   1.000
_cell.length_c   1.000
_cell.angle_alpha   90.00
_cell.angle_beta   90.00
_cell.angle_gamma   90.00
#
_symmetry.space_group_name_H-M   'P 1'
#
loop_
_entity.id
_entity.type
_entity.pdbx_description
1 polymer ?
#
loop_
_entity_poly.entity_id
_entity_poly.type
_entity_poly.pdbx_seq_one_letter_code
_entity_poly.pdbx_strand_id
1 'polypeptide(L)'
;MKKIWLLFLLLVIFLIETTFMAGVLDDVRFKLCDMLTEKQGSEDLFIRAEGAVTKSTMRDVREAAEEMNPLLDAEMHVALPKHVKVYVAGSQEIYAQVLAREFSLETKEAEGVANISGGWSGGKHRITAINGAANVMKGRSDRIHTTGHELFHQVQYALANGKDTDEKALFWLEEGTADYMGALLSERMNGRTRDKWIADITLELLSAPRMARIADLQHLDLAERKHIMGKEFHAYSVSDLMTWYLLNQLPKGKEGECLTNYFQGLGAGRSGEESFEKAFGMTTESFFASFSHWWEEQRNAPLEFHIENGSVKEQYVRDIKQYLAFSHTLVEQRLGYTLHGAYTLVLAMGQEDFVNDIMAYCDVEKKTAEELAASSLWVENGSTILLNAGELQSKQQTIFTLGTMVARIFERQRMATDNKEPIWLVYGSSYLMGVDALSESGYGALRDYRRTWILKLREQKAIPKLADLQTEESYQHMVDIYGHEIVSLVMELGTYELIDSNGWASYARWIEEVRETENGKQGFRNVWGKSAKDFALDFDHRLHKE
;
A
#
# COMPACT_ATOMS: atom_id res chain seq x y z
N MET A 1 -45.51 5.93 -38.46
CA MET A 1 -44.78 5.74 -37.19
C MET A 1 -44.49 4.29 -36.83
N LYS A 2 -45.43 3.33 -36.94
CA LYS A 2 -45.18 1.91 -36.56
C LYS A 2 -44.14 1.14 -37.41
N LYS A 3 -44.00 1.45 -38.71
CA LYS A 3 -43.01 0.78 -39.59
C LYS A 3 -41.55 1.22 -39.38
N ILE A 4 -41.33 2.46 -38.96
CA ILE A 4 -39.99 3.00 -38.69
C ILE A 4 -39.42 2.44 -37.37
N TRP A 5 -40.29 2.27 -36.37
CA TRP A 5 -39.93 1.62 -35.11
C TRP A 5 -39.57 0.13 -35.29
N LEU A 6 -40.26 -0.59 -36.17
CA LEU A 6 -39.95 -2.00 -36.45
C LEU A 6 -38.60 -2.16 -37.16
N LEU A 7 -38.28 -1.25 -38.08
CA LEU A 7 -36.98 -1.21 -38.77
C LEU A 7 -35.83 -0.84 -37.82
N PHE A 8 -36.05 0.11 -36.90
CA PHE A 8 -35.07 0.45 -35.86
C PHE A 8 -34.84 -0.72 -34.90
N LEU A 9 -35.89 -1.42 -34.47
CA LEU A 9 -35.77 -2.59 -33.59
C LEU A 9 -35.03 -3.75 -34.28
N LEU A 10 -35.31 -4.01 -35.56
CA LEU A 10 -34.60 -5.02 -36.34
C LEU A 10 -33.14 -4.65 -36.58
N LEU A 11 -32.81 -3.36 -36.76
CA LEU A 11 -31.43 -2.89 -36.90
C LEU A 11 -30.64 -3.02 -35.59
N VAL A 12 -31.28 -2.74 -34.45
CA VAL A 12 -30.70 -2.92 -33.11
C VAL A 12 -30.51 -4.40 -32.79
N ILE A 13 -31.48 -5.27 -33.11
CA ILE A 13 -31.33 -6.72 -32.94
C ILE A 13 -30.22 -7.25 -33.85
N PHE A 14 -30.13 -6.80 -35.10
CA PHE A 14 -29.05 -7.19 -36.01
C PHE A 14 -27.68 -6.68 -35.53
N LEU A 15 -27.59 -5.46 -34.99
CA LEU A 15 -26.36 -4.92 -34.39
C LEU A 15 -25.95 -5.66 -33.11
N ILE A 16 -26.92 -6.05 -32.27
CA ILE A 16 -26.70 -6.87 -31.07
C ILE A 16 -26.29 -8.29 -31.46
N GLU A 17 -26.91 -8.91 -32.47
CA GLU A 17 -26.52 -10.22 -32.98
C GLU A 17 -25.12 -10.18 -33.63
N THR A 18 -24.74 -9.09 -34.32
CA THR A 18 -23.38 -8.94 -34.86
C THR A 18 -22.32 -8.66 -33.78
N THR A 19 -22.64 -7.94 -32.69
CA THR A 19 -21.71 -7.76 -31.56
C THR A 19 -21.65 -9.01 -30.67
N PHE A 20 -22.74 -9.76 -30.54
CA PHE A 20 -22.75 -11.05 -29.85
C PHE A 20 -22.02 -12.12 -30.67
N MET A 21 -22.20 -12.15 -31.99
CA MET A 21 -21.42 -13.02 -32.88
C MET A 21 -19.95 -12.60 -32.97
N ALA A 22 -19.61 -11.30 -32.91
CA ALA A 22 -18.22 -10.84 -32.80
C ALA A 22 -17.59 -11.20 -31.45
N GLY A 23 -18.33 -11.08 -30.34
CA GLY A 23 -17.89 -11.49 -29.00
C GLY A 23 -17.78 -13.00 -28.84
N VAL A 24 -18.66 -13.78 -29.47
CA VAL A 24 -18.57 -15.25 -29.53
C VAL A 24 -17.49 -15.69 -30.50
N LEU A 25 -17.25 -15.00 -31.62
CA LEU A 25 -16.11 -15.26 -32.51
C LEU A 25 -14.79 -14.86 -31.87
N ASP A 26 -14.74 -13.81 -31.05
CA ASP A 26 -13.57 -13.45 -30.25
C ASP A 26 -13.36 -14.39 -29.06
N ASP A 27 -14.40 -14.90 -28.40
CA ASP A 27 -14.29 -15.92 -27.34
C ASP A 27 -13.93 -17.29 -27.92
N VAL A 28 -14.44 -17.64 -29.09
CA VAL A 28 -14.06 -18.85 -29.83
C VAL A 28 -12.65 -18.69 -30.41
N ARG A 29 -12.27 -17.51 -30.92
CA ARG A 29 -10.89 -17.21 -31.34
C ARG A 29 -9.95 -17.13 -30.14
N PHE A 30 -10.40 -16.71 -28.96
CA PHE A 30 -9.62 -16.71 -27.72
C PHE A 30 -9.46 -18.12 -27.18
N LYS A 31 -10.50 -18.96 -27.21
CA LYS A 31 -10.43 -20.41 -26.87
C LYS A 31 -9.63 -21.20 -27.90
N LEU A 32 -9.73 -20.87 -29.18
CA LEU A 32 -8.85 -21.41 -30.22
C LEU A 32 -7.43 -20.87 -30.08
N CYS A 33 -7.24 -19.61 -29.68
CA CYS A 33 -5.93 -19.07 -29.33
C CYS A 33 -5.40 -19.70 -28.05
N ASP A 34 -6.20 -20.05 -27.04
CA ASP A 34 -5.79 -20.77 -25.83
C ASP A 34 -5.41 -22.21 -26.17
N MET A 35 -6.19 -22.89 -27.03
CA MET A 35 -5.82 -24.21 -27.57
C MET A 35 -4.61 -24.15 -28.53
N LEU A 36 -4.38 -23.03 -29.23
CA LEU A 36 -3.23 -22.83 -30.12
C LEU A 36 -2.04 -22.13 -29.42
N THR A 37 -2.22 -21.67 -28.18
CA THR A 37 -1.21 -21.13 -27.24
C THR A 37 -0.96 -22.08 -26.07
N GLU A 38 -1.36 -23.35 -26.21
CA GLU A 38 -0.48 -24.50 -25.90
C GLU A 38 0.80 -24.50 -26.78
N LYS A 39 1.29 -23.32 -27.21
CA LYS A 39 2.71 -23.13 -27.33
C LYS A 39 3.25 -23.26 -25.92
N GLN A 40 3.85 -24.42 -25.67
CA GLN A 40 5.07 -24.55 -24.90
C GLN A 40 5.59 -23.17 -24.52
N GLY A 41 5.63 -22.86 -23.22
CA GLY A 41 6.63 -21.91 -22.76
C GLY A 41 8.01 -22.36 -23.26
N SER A 42 9.07 -21.62 -22.95
CA SER A 42 10.39 -22.29 -22.87
C SER A 42 10.19 -23.67 -22.19
N GLU A 43 10.95 -24.71 -22.56
CA GLU A 43 10.81 -26.09 -22.02
C GLU A 43 10.60 -26.15 -20.49
N ASP A 44 10.97 -25.05 -19.82
CA ASP A 44 10.97 -24.78 -18.40
C ASP A 44 9.64 -24.36 -17.76
N LEU A 45 8.63 -23.82 -18.48
CA LEU A 45 7.42 -23.21 -17.86
C LEU A 45 6.09 -23.61 -18.52
N PHE A 46 5.08 -23.90 -17.70
CA PHE A 46 3.69 -24.15 -18.11
C PHE A 46 2.72 -23.25 -17.33
N ILE A 47 2.14 -22.24 -17.98
CA ILE A 47 1.27 -21.25 -17.32
C ILE A 47 -0.19 -21.50 -17.73
N ARG A 48 -1.07 -21.69 -16.75
CA ARG A 48 -2.48 -22.03 -16.96
C ARG A 48 -3.42 -21.13 -16.17
N ALA A 49 -4.43 -20.59 -16.84
CA ALA A 49 -5.52 -19.87 -16.19
C ALA A 49 -6.52 -20.85 -15.55
N GLU A 50 -6.96 -20.55 -14.33
CA GLU A 50 -8.01 -21.26 -13.61
C GLU A 50 -9.15 -20.29 -13.30
N GLY A 51 -10.32 -20.51 -13.94
CA GLY A 51 -11.45 -19.60 -13.83
C GLY A 51 -11.37 -18.38 -14.73
N ALA A 52 -12.12 -17.33 -14.37
CA ALA A 52 -12.19 -16.08 -15.10
C ALA A 52 -11.05 -15.13 -14.69
N VAL A 53 -9.84 -15.39 -15.20
CA VAL A 53 -8.69 -14.49 -15.01
C VAL A 53 -8.78 -13.33 -15.99
N THR A 54 -8.48 -12.10 -15.54
CA THR A 54 -8.45 -10.95 -16.43
C THR A 54 -7.30 -11.06 -17.45
N LYS A 55 -7.46 -10.43 -18.63
CA LYS A 55 -6.43 -10.44 -19.67
C LYS A 55 -5.13 -9.75 -19.22
N SER A 56 -5.25 -8.66 -18.46
CA SER A 56 -4.11 -7.95 -17.89
C SER A 56 -3.33 -8.82 -16.91
N THR A 57 -4.02 -9.49 -15.98
CA THR A 57 -3.37 -10.41 -15.03
C THR A 57 -2.64 -11.54 -15.75
N MET A 58 -3.28 -12.20 -16.72
CA MET A 58 -2.62 -13.26 -17.47
C MET A 58 -1.41 -12.78 -18.27
N ARG A 59 -1.48 -11.60 -18.88
CA ARG A 59 -0.36 -11.01 -19.60
C ARG A 59 0.80 -10.74 -18.65
N ASP A 60 0.55 -10.03 -17.55
CA ASP A 60 1.61 -9.60 -16.64
C ASP A 60 2.31 -10.80 -15.97
N VAL A 61 1.57 -11.86 -15.61
CA VAL A 61 2.15 -13.11 -15.09
C VAL A 61 3.03 -13.81 -16.14
N ARG A 62 2.58 -13.87 -17.41
CA ARG A 62 3.37 -14.49 -18.49
C ARG A 62 4.65 -13.71 -18.75
N GLU A 63 4.57 -12.39 -18.88
CA GLU A 63 5.74 -11.53 -19.08
C GLU A 63 6.72 -11.65 -17.91
N ALA A 64 6.24 -11.66 -16.67
CA ALA A 64 7.09 -11.83 -15.48
C ALA A 64 7.79 -13.20 -15.47
N ALA A 65 7.07 -14.27 -15.80
CA ALA A 65 7.64 -15.61 -15.85
C ALA A 65 8.68 -15.77 -16.96
N GLU A 66 8.47 -15.13 -18.13
CA GLU A 66 9.43 -15.12 -19.24
C GLU A 66 10.71 -14.34 -18.88
N GLU A 67 10.59 -13.21 -18.18
CA GLU A 67 11.74 -12.35 -17.80
C GLU A 67 12.51 -12.89 -16.57
N MET A 68 11.93 -13.83 -15.81
CA MET A 68 12.58 -14.40 -14.63
C MET A 68 13.89 -15.12 -14.95
N ASN A 69 13.95 -15.91 -16.03
CA ASN A 69 15.19 -16.62 -16.43
C ASN A 69 16.34 -15.66 -16.80
N PRO A 70 16.12 -14.67 -17.69
CA PRO A 70 17.12 -13.63 -17.96
C PRO A 70 17.60 -12.88 -16.70
N LEU A 71 16.69 -12.61 -15.76
CA LEU A 71 17.06 -11.99 -14.50
C LEU A 71 17.98 -12.89 -13.66
N LEU A 72 17.60 -14.15 -13.47
CA LEU A 72 18.37 -15.11 -12.68
C LEU A 72 19.77 -15.35 -13.25
N ASP A 73 19.91 -15.43 -14.57
CA ASP A 73 21.21 -15.59 -15.23
C ASP A 73 22.11 -14.37 -15.01
N ALA A 74 21.53 -13.16 -15.11
CA ALA A 74 22.26 -11.91 -14.94
C ALA A 74 22.73 -11.67 -13.49
N GLU A 75 21.85 -11.95 -12.52
CA GLU A 75 22.08 -11.59 -11.11
C GLU A 75 22.74 -12.71 -10.31
N MET A 76 22.43 -13.96 -10.63
CA MET A 76 22.81 -15.13 -9.82
C MET A 76 23.55 -16.21 -10.61
N HIS A 77 23.60 -16.13 -11.95
CA HIS A 77 24.14 -17.17 -12.82
C HIS A 77 23.47 -18.55 -12.61
N VAL A 78 22.16 -18.53 -12.35
CA VAL A 78 21.32 -19.73 -12.20
C VAL A 78 20.14 -19.67 -13.16
N ALA A 79 19.43 -20.78 -13.33
CA ALA A 79 18.24 -20.85 -14.15
C ALA A 79 17.05 -21.37 -13.32
N LEU A 80 15.85 -20.99 -13.74
CA LEU A 80 14.62 -21.55 -13.21
C LEU A 80 14.59 -23.07 -13.45
N PRO A 81 14.04 -23.87 -12.52
CA PRO A 81 13.90 -25.30 -12.74
C PRO A 81 13.05 -25.60 -13.97
N LYS A 82 13.37 -26.70 -14.66
CA LYS A 82 12.57 -27.12 -15.81
C LYS A 82 11.17 -27.59 -15.39
N HIS A 83 10.18 -27.37 -16.24
CA HIS A 83 8.80 -27.85 -16.10
C HIS A 83 8.05 -27.36 -14.85
N VAL A 84 8.25 -26.09 -14.45
CA VAL A 84 7.41 -25.48 -13.42
C VAL A 84 6.01 -25.21 -13.99
N LYS A 85 4.99 -25.63 -13.25
CA LYS A 85 3.58 -25.34 -13.56
C LYS A 85 3.12 -24.15 -12.74
N VAL A 86 2.61 -23.13 -13.41
CA VAL A 86 2.05 -21.92 -12.81
C VAL A 86 0.54 -21.90 -13.04
N TYR A 87 -0.24 -21.98 -11.96
CA TYR A 87 -1.70 -21.84 -12.01
C TYR A 87 -2.08 -20.43 -11.61
N VAL A 88 -2.80 -19.70 -12.46
CA VAL A 88 -3.30 -18.35 -12.18
C VAL A 88 -4.78 -18.41 -11.92
N ALA A 89 -5.19 -18.22 -10.67
CA ALA A 89 -6.59 -18.29 -10.25
C ALA A 89 -7.29 -16.92 -10.43
N GLY A 90 -8.49 -16.94 -11.01
CA GLY A 90 -9.29 -15.73 -11.25
C GLY A 90 -10.09 -15.24 -10.04
N SER A 91 -10.18 -16.05 -8.98
CA SER A 91 -10.85 -15.68 -7.72
C SER A 91 -10.20 -16.36 -6.53
N GLN A 92 -10.50 -15.83 -5.34
CA GLN A 92 -10.08 -16.39 -4.04
C GLN A 92 -10.51 -17.85 -3.87
N GLU A 93 -11.75 -18.17 -4.24
CA GLU A 93 -12.32 -19.51 -4.09
C GLU A 93 -11.65 -20.50 -5.05
N ILE A 94 -11.34 -20.07 -6.27
CA ILE A 94 -10.64 -20.90 -7.25
C ILE A 94 -9.19 -21.11 -6.81
N TYR A 95 -8.56 -20.09 -6.24
CA TYR A 95 -7.24 -20.23 -5.65
C TYR A 95 -7.22 -21.30 -4.55
N ALA A 96 -8.16 -21.27 -3.61
CA ALA A 96 -8.30 -22.32 -2.60
C ALA A 96 -8.53 -23.72 -3.21
N GLN A 97 -9.28 -23.83 -4.31
CA GLN A 97 -9.47 -25.10 -5.03
C GLN A 97 -8.18 -25.62 -5.67
N VAL A 98 -7.38 -24.73 -6.27
CA VAL A 98 -6.06 -25.06 -6.81
C VAL A 98 -5.13 -25.54 -5.70
N LEU A 99 -5.11 -24.84 -4.56
CA LEU A 99 -4.32 -25.23 -3.39
C LEU A 99 -4.70 -26.64 -2.90
N ALA A 100 -6.00 -26.92 -2.71
CA ALA A 100 -6.47 -28.23 -2.28
C ALA A 100 -6.12 -29.34 -3.29
N ARG A 101 -6.26 -29.06 -4.59
CA ARG A 101 -6.06 -30.04 -5.67
C ARG A 101 -4.60 -30.34 -5.96
N GLU A 102 -3.78 -29.30 -6.12
CA GLU A 102 -2.41 -29.42 -6.64
C GLU A 102 -1.38 -29.57 -5.51
N PHE A 103 -1.68 -29.06 -4.31
CA PHE A 103 -0.80 -29.14 -3.13
C PHE A 103 -1.28 -30.14 -2.08
N SER A 104 -2.40 -30.84 -2.35
CA SER A 104 -3.00 -31.83 -1.45
C SER A 104 -3.31 -31.30 -0.05
N LEU A 105 -3.62 -30.00 0.06
CA LEU A 105 -4.07 -29.39 1.31
C LEU A 105 -5.51 -29.81 1.62
N GLU A 106 -5.84 -29.96 2.90
CA GLU A 106 -7.23 -30.13 3.31
C GLU A 106 -8.03 -28.87 2.95
N THR A 107 -9.30 -29.00 2.56
CA THR A 107 -10.12 -27.86 2.09
C THR A 107 -10.09 -26.66 3.04
N LYS A 108 -10.24 -26.90 4.34
CA LYS A 108 -10.23 -25.84 5.35
C LYS A 108 -8.86 -25.19 5.50
N GLU A 109 -7.79 -25.96 5.32
CA GLU A 109 -6.42 -25.44 5.33
C GLU A 109 -6.15 -24.61 4.07
N ALA A 110 -6.58 -25.08 2.90
CA ALA A 110 -6.48 -24.35 1.65
C ALA A 110 -7.24 -23.02 1.69
N GLU A 111 -8.45 -22.99 2.28
CA GLU A 111 -9.20 -21.76 2.53
C GLU A 111 -8.45 -20.81 3.48
N GLY A 112 -7.86 -21.35 4.55
CA GLY A 112 -7.06 -20.59 5.50
C GLY A 112 -5.85 -19.92 4.84
N VAL A 113 -5.08 -20.68 4.05
CA VAL A 113 -3.92 -20.18 3.31
C VAL A 113 -4.34 -19.18 2.25
N ALA A 114 -5.43 -19.45 1.52
CA ALA A 114 -5.94 -18.52 0.52
C ALA A 114 -6.19 -17.14 1.13
N ASN A 115 -6.79 -17.06 2.32
CA ASN A 115 -7.15 -15.80 2.97
C ASN A 115 -5.95 -14.93 3.39
N ILE A 116 -4.75 -15.51 3.45
CA ILE A 116 -3.55 -14.83 3.93
C ILE A 116 -2.44 -14.72 2.88
N SER A 117 -2.61 -15.30 1.68
CA SER A 117 -1.54 -15.36 0.66
C SER A 117 -1.98 -14.85 -0.72
N GLY A 118 -1.05 -14.19 -1.42
CA GLY A 118 -1.18 -13.78 -2.83
C GLY A 118 -0.69 -14.84 -3.82
N GLY A 119 0.11 -15.79 -3.34
CA GLY A 119 0.60 -16.93 -4.09
C GLY A 119 1.05 -18.03 -3.13
N TRP A 120 1.36 -19.20 -3.70
CA TRP A 120 1.91 -20.33 -2.96
C TRP A 120 2.74 -21.19 -3.87
N SER A 121 3.93 -21.55 -3.40
CA SER A 121 4.88 -22.35 -4.18
C SER A 121 5.27 -23.62 -3.44
N GLY A 122 5.34 -24.70 -4.21
CA GLY A 122 5.65 -26.04 -3.73
C GLY A 122 6.81 -26.59 -4.55
N GLY A 123 8.03 -26.26 -4.12
CA GLY A 123 9.25 -26.60 -4.85
C GLY A 123 9.36 -28.09 -5.21
N LYS A 124 8.97 -28.97 -4.28
CA LYS A 124 8.94 -30.43 -4.48
C LYS A 124 8.09 -30.86 -5.67
N HIS A 125 6.98 -30.17 -5.90
CA HIS A 125 6.02 -30.51 -6.95
C HIS A 125 6.30 -29.74 -8.26
N ARG A 126 7.18 -28.73 -8.21
CA ARG A 126 7.38 -27.74 -9.29
C ARG A 126 6.08 -27.07 -9.67
N ILE A 127 5.29 -26.71 -8.66
CA ILE A 127 4.00 -26.05 -8.81
C ILE A 127 4.04 -24.72 -8.07
N THR A 128 3.55 -23.69 -8.74
CA THR A 128 3.27 -22.37 -8.20
C THR A 128 1.81 -22.04 -8.49
N ALA A 129 1.10 -21.53 -7.50
CA ALA A 129 -0.25 -20.99 -7.66
C ALA A 129 -0.23 -19.50 -7.35
N ILE A 130 -0.90 -18.72 -8.20
CA ILE A 130 -1.00 -17.26 -8.12
C ILE A 130 -2.47 -16.90 -7.94
N ASN A 131 -2.77 -16.12 -6.91
CA ASN A 131 -4.12 -15.61 -6.66
C ASN A 131 -4.33 -14.28 -7.38
N GLY A 132 -4.79 -14.33 -8.64
CA GLY A 132 -5.01 -13.15 -9.46
C GLY A 132 -6.09 -12.18 -8.98
N ALA A 133 -6.84 -12.54 -7.92
CA ALA A 133 -7.85 -11.69 -7.28
C ALA A 133 -7.40 -11.13 -5.92
N ALA A 134 -6.21 -11.48 -5.44
CA ALA A 134 -5.71 -10.98 -4.17
C ALA A 134 -5.54 -9.45 -4.20
N ASN A 135 -5.74 -8.80 -3.04
CA ASN A 135 -5.54 -7.35 -2.93
C ASN A 135 -4.09 -6.92 -3.26
N VAL A 136 -3.12 -7.82 -3.05
CA VAL A 136 -1.71 -7.63 -3.43
C VAL A 136 -1.46 -7.80 -4.93
N MET A 137 -2.50 -7.93 -5.78
CA MET A 137 -2.39 -8.13 -7.23
C MET A 137 -3.11 -7.03 -8.03
N LYS A 138 -3.39 -5.88 -7.38
CA LYS A 138 -4.15 -4.77 -7.99
C LYS A 138 -3.36 -4.04 -9.07
N GLY A 139 -2.12 -3.66 -8.80
CA GLY A 139 -1.23 -3.00 -9.76
C GLY A 139 -0.50 -4.00 -10.66
N ARG A 140 0.03 -3.54 -11.80
CA ARG A 140 0.91 -4.35 -12.67
C ARG A 140 2.18 -4.75 -11.94
N SER A 141 2.79 -3.80 -11.23
CA SER A 141 4.00 -3.97 -10.44
C SER A 141 3.82 -5.01 -9.35
N ASP A 142 2.66 -5.03 -8.68
CA ASP A 142 2.40 -6.04 -7.65
C ASP A 142 2.25 -7.43 -8.28
N ARG A 143 1.57 -7.54 -9.43
CA ARG A 143 1.46 -8.82 -10.16
C ARG A 143 2.81 -9.37 -10.60
N ILE A 144 3.70 -8.50 -11.09
CA ILE A 144 5.06 -8.89 -11.47
C ILE A 144 5.86 -9.30 -10.24
N HIS A 145 5.80 -8.50 -9.17
CA HIS A 145 6.48 -8.77 -7.90
C HIS A 145 6.07 -10.13 -7.34
N THR A 146 4.78 -10.37 -7.10
CA THR A 146 4.29 -11.64 -6.57
C THR A 146 4.63 -12.81 -7.49
N THR A 147 4.57 -12.65 -8.81
CA THR A 147 4.98 -13.74 -9.72
C THR A 147 6.48 -14.05 -9.58
N GLY A 148 7.33 -13.03 -9.49
CA GLY A 148 8.77 -13.19 -9.29
C GLY A 148 9.11 -13.85 -7.95
N HIS A 149 8.45 -13.41 -6.87
CA HIS A 149 8.55 -13.98 -5.52
C HIS A 149 8.30 -15.49 -5.55
N GLU A 150 7.16 -15.89 -6.09
CA GLU A 150 6.75 -17.30 -6.11
C GLU A 150 7.64 -18.17 -7.00
N LEU A 151 8.05 -17.65 -8.15
CA LEU A 151 9.01 -18.36 -9.01
C LEU A 151 10.39 -18.46 -8.35
N PHE A 152 10.77 -17.51 -7.51
CA PHE A 152 12.05 -17.56 -6.81
C PHE A 152 12.09 -18.68 -5.76
N HIS A 153 10.98 -18.99 -5.08
CA HIS A 153 10.90 -20.17 -4.23
C HIS A 153 11.23 -21.48 -4.96
N GLN A 154 10.90 -21.58 -6.27
CA GLN A 154 11.31 -22.75 -7.08
C GLN A 154 12.84 -22.80 -7.25
N VAL A 155 13.49 -21.65 -7.40
CA VAL A 155 14.96 -21.54 -7.51
C VAL A 155 15.61 -21.88 -6.18
N GLN A 156 15.13 -21.33 -5.07
CA GLN A 156 15.61 -21.62 -3.72
C GLN A 156 15.58 -23.13 -3.44
N TYR A 157 14.44 -23.77 -3.72
CA TYR A 157 14.27 -25.22 -3.57
C TYR A 157 15.24 -26.03 -4.45
N ALA A 158 15.46 -25.61 -5.69
CA ALA A 158 16.38 -26.27 -6.60
C ALA A 158 17.85 -26.13 -6.16
N LEU A 159 18.26 -24.95 -5.70
CA LEU A 159 19.59 -24.72 -5.13
C LEU A 159 19.80 -25.53 -3.85
N ALA A 160 18.75 -25.72 -3.05
CA ALA A 160 18.75 -26.58 -1.89
C ALA A 160 18.70 -28.10 -2.22
N ASN A 161 18.87 -28.50 -3.49
CA ASN A 161 18.81 -29.90 -3.94
C ASN A 161 17.52 -30.63 -3.49
N GLY A 162 16.41 -29.89 -3.43
CA GLY A 162 15.11 -30.39 -3.01
C GLY A 162 14.98 -30.79 -1.54
N LYS A 163 15.94 -30.40 -0.70
CA LYS A 163 15.72 -30.40 0.74
C LYS A 163 14.77 -29.26 1.06
N ASP A 164 13.81 -29.54 1.93
CA ASP A 164 12.85 -28.52 2.36
C ASP A 164 13.62 -27.36 2.99
N THR A 165 13.50 -26.19 2.37
CA THR A 165 14.06 -24.94 2.88
C THR A 165 13.29 -24.53 4.13
N ASP A 166 11.98 -24.81 4.18
CA ASP A 166 11.07 -24.47 5.27
C ASP A 166 11.54 -24.83 6.69
N GLU A 167 12.27 -25.95 6.89
CA GLU A 167 12.72 -26.37 8.23
C GLU A 167 14.17 -26.00 8.57
N LYS A 168 14.97 -25.59 7.57
CA LYS A 168 16.43 -25.41 7.74
C LYS A 168 16.93 -24.04 7.33
N ALA A 169 16.22 -23.37 6.43
CA ALA A 169 16.50 -22.01 6.08
C ALA A 169 16.09 -21.09 7.24
N LEU A 170 16.75 -19.95 7.32
CA LEU A 170 16.28 -18.82 8.10
C LEU A 170 15.06 -18.24 7.37
N PHE A 171 13.87 -18.36 7.96
CA PHE A 171 12.60 -17.90 7.37
C PHE A 171 12.68 -16.48 6.81
N TRP A 172 13.23 -15.53 7.57
CA TRP A 172 13.37 -14.14 7.13
C TRP A 172 14.18 -13.97 5.84
N LEU A 173 15.19 -14.83 5.65
CA LEU A 173 16.04 -14.76 4.47
C LEU A 173 15.43 -15.53 3.29
N GLU A 174 14.65 -16.57 3.56
CA GLU A 174 13.88 -17.25 2.52
C GLU A 174 12.81 -16.33 1.92
N GLU A 175 11.93 -15.78 2.75
CA GLU A 175 10.86 -14.89 2.29
C GLU A 175 11.39 -13.57 1.78
N GLY A 176 12.25 -12.91 2.55
CA GLY A 176 12.77 -11.60 2.18
C GLY A 176 13.61 -11.63 0.89
N THR A 177 14.24 -12.77 0.54
CA THR A 177 14.94 -12.89 -0.75
C THR A 177 13.99 -13.19 -1.90
N ALA A 178 12.87 -13.86 -1.66
CA ALA A 178 11.80 -14.00 -2.65
C ALA A 178 11.19 -12.63 -2.99
N ASP A 179 10.86 -11.82 -1.99
CA ASP A 179 10.37 -10.45 -2.21
C ASP A 179 11.45 -9.56 -2.84
N TYR A 180 12.71 -9.63 -2.40
CA TYR A 180 13.80 -8.89 -3.05
C TYR A 180 13.94 -9.21 -4.54
N MET A 181 13.83 -10.48 -4.92
CA MET A 181 13.89 -10.91 -6.33
C MET A 181 12.65 -10.51 -7.11
N GLY A 182 11.47 -10.55 -6.49
CA GLY A 182 10.24 -10.03 -7.08
C GLY A 182 10.29 -8.51 -7.31
N ALA A 183 10.83 -7.75 -6.36
CA ALA A 183 11.04 -6.31 -6.49
C ALA A 183 12.07 -6.00 -7.59
N LEU A 184 13.15 -6.78 -7.70
CA LEU A 184 14.14 -6.66 -8.76
C LEU A 184 13.56 -6.95 -10.15
N LEU A 185 12.70 -7.96 -10.26
CA LEU A 185 11.98 -8.26 -11.49
C LEU A 185 11.02 -7.12 -11.88
N SER A 186 10.29 -6.58 -10.91
CA SER A 186 9.39 -5.43 -11.10
C SER A 186 10.16 -4.22 -11.64
N GLU A 187 11.27 -3.84 -11.00
CA GLU A 187 12.15 -2.75 -11.43
C GLU A 187 12.66 -2.96 -12.87
N ARG A 188 13.14 -4.17 -13.17
CA ARG A 188 13.64 -4.53 -14.51
C ARG A 188 12.56 -4.44 -15.59
N MET A 189 11.31 -4.71 -15.23
CA MET A 189 10.14 -4.62 -16.12
C MET A 189 9.48 -3.24 -16.13
N ASN A 190 10.20 -2.19 -15.70
CA ASN A 190 9.74 -0.81 -15.59
C ASN A 190 8.50 -0.66 -14.69
N GLY A 191 8.39 -1.51 -13.66
CA GLY A 191 7.45 -1.36 -12.56
C GLY A 191 8.06 -0.59 -11.40
N ARG A 192 7.52 -0.82 -10.20
CA ARG A 192 8.02 -0.23 -8.94
C ARG A 192 9.50 -0.57 -8.73
N THR A 193 10.30 0.45 -8.39
CA THR A 193 11.73 0.28 -8.07
C THR A 193 11.94 -0.37 -6.70
N ARG A 194 13.12 -0.97 -6.48
CA ARG A 194 13.47 -1.54 -5.16
C ARG A 194 13.55 -0.46 -4.08
N ASP A 195 14.07 0.72 -4.41
CA ASP A 195 14.16 1.84 -3.47
C ASP A 195 12.78 2.28 -2.99
N LYS A 196 11.80 2.37 -3.90
CA LYS A 196 10.40 2.67 -3.55
C LYS A 196 9.78 1.59 -2.68
N TRP A 197 9.99 0.32 -3.03
CA TRP A 197 9.49 -0.81 -2.25
C TRP A 197 10.02 -0.78 -0.81
N ILE A 198 11.32 -0.60 -0.61
CA ILE A 198 11.90 -0.56 0.74
C ILE A 198 11.53 0.71 1.49
N ALA A 199 11.37 1.85 0.82
CA ALA A 199 10.85 3.06 1.46
C ALA A 199 9.40 2.85 1.97
N ASP A 200 8.55 2.15 1.21
CA ASP A 200 7.20 1.79 1.63
C ASP A 200 7.19 0.83 2.82
N ILE A 201 8.01 -0.22 2.76
CA ILE A 201 8.17 -1.19 3.86
C ILE A 201 8.69 -0.50 5.12
N THR A 202 9.68 0.38 4.99
CA THR A 202 10.22 1.16 6.10
C THR A 202 9.13 2.01 6.75
N LEU A 203 8.33 2.71 5.96
CA LEU A 203 7.25 3.54 6.48
C LEU A 203 6.13 2.72 7.13
N GLU A 204 5.79 1.57 6.55
CA GLU A 204 4.85 0.61 7.14
C GLU A 204 5.32 0.18 8.53
N LEU A 205 6.59 -0.20 8.67
CA LEU A 205 7.18 -0.63 9.93
C LEU A 205 7.31 0.50 10.96
N LEU A 206 7.60 1.73 10.53
CA LEU A 206 7.57 2.91 11.40
C LEU A 206 6.16 3.17 11.96
N SER A 207 5.14 2.86 11.18
CA SER A 207 3.74 3.06 11.55
C SER A 207 3.18 1.89 12.38
N ALA A 208 3.71 0.68 12.18
CA ALA A 208 3.19 -0.57 12.73
C ALA A 208 3.04 -0.54 14.27
N PRO A 209 1.89 -0.95 14.81
CA PRO A 209 1.68 -0.96 16.27
C PRO A 209 2.52 -2.05 16.94
N ARG A 210 2.77 -3.15 16.23
CA ARG A 210 3.54 -4.31 16.66
C ARG A 210 4.39 -4.80 15.48
N MET A 211 5.56 -5.34 15.79
CA MET A 211 6.44 -5.99 14.81
C MET A 211 6.88 -7.34 15.37
N ALA A 212 7.14 -8.29 14.48
CA ALA A 212 7.82 -9.53 14.84
C ALA A 212 9.20 -9.23 15.44
N ARG A 213 9.62 -10.01 16.44
CA ARG A 213 11.00 -9.93 16.94
C ARG A 213 11.90 -10.60 15.91
N ILE A 214 12.98 -9.91 15.54
CA ILE A 214 14.00 -10.39 14.59
C ILE A 214 14.45 -11.84 14.89
N ALA A 215 14.70 -12.14 16.17
CA ALA A 215 15.16 -13.46 16.60
C ALA A 215 14.14 -14.58 16.35
N ASP A 216 12.85 -14.26 16.29
CA ASP A 216 11.77 -15.22 16.09
C ASP A 216 11.60 -15.57 14.60
N LEU A 217 12.22 -14.85 13.66
CA LEU A 217 12.01 -15.04 12.22
C LEU A 217 12.97 -16.06 11.58
N GLN A 218 13.43 -17.08 12.30
CA GLN A 218 14.44 -18.03 11.79
C GLN A 218 13.86 -19.42 11.56
N HIS A 219 13.43 -20.09 12.64
CA HIS A 219 12.95 -21.48 12.61
C HIS A 219 11.50 -21.50 13.03
N LEU A 220 10.60 -21.42 12.04
CA LEU A 220 9.16 -21.40 12.27
C LEU A 220 8.57 -22.72 11.81
N ASP A 221 7.86 -23.42 12.71
CA ASP A 221 7.00 -24.52 12.26
C ASP A 221 5.80 -23.99 11.45
N LEU A 222 5.03 -24.87 10.80
CA LEU A 222 3.90 -24.45 9.97
C LEU A 222 2.83 -23.68 10.76
N ALA A 223 2.63 -23.97 12.05
CA ALA A 223 1.66 -23.27 12.88
C ALA A 223 2.18 -21.88 13.28
N GLU A 224 3.45 -21.76 13.63
CA GLU A 224 4.14 -20.51 13.93
C GLU A 224 4.24 -19.62 12.69
N ARG A 225 4.57 -20.21 11.53
CA ARG A 225 4.55 -19.53 10.22
C ARG A 225 3.15 -18.98 9.95
N LYS A 226 2.09 -19.79 10.07
CA LYS A 226 0.70 -19.30 9.91
C LYS A 226 0.34 -18.18 10.89
N HIS A 227 0.85 -18.22 12.11
CA HIS A 227 0.61 -17.17 13.12
C HIS A 227 1.33 -15.87 12.76
N ILE A 228 2.61 -15.95 12.41
CA ILE A 228 3.49 -14.83 12.08
C ILE A 228 3.19 -14.24 10.68
N MET A 229 2.68 -15.06 9.76
CA MET A 229 2.10 -14.63 8.48
C MET A 229 0.82 -13.80 8.65
N GLY A 230 0.22 -13.79 9.84
CA GLY A 230 -0.82 -12.83 10.17
C GLY A 230 -0.30 -11.41 10.01
N LYS A 231 -1.08 -10.52 9.39
CA LYS A 231 -0.69 -9.11 9.15
C LYS A 231 -0.37 -8.32 10.42
N GLU A 232 -0.74 -8.84 11.59
CA GLU A 232 -0.53 -8.19 12.89
C GLU A 232 0.94 -7.90 13.21
N PHE A 233 1.86 -8.79 12.82
CA PHE A 233 3.27 -8.69 13.21
C PHE A 233 4.19 -8.17 12.10
N HIS A 234 3.65 -7.88 10.91
CA HIS A 234 4.42 -7.34 9.78
C HIS A 234 5.70 -8.15 9.48
N ALA A 235 5.63 -9.48 9.63
CA ALA A 235 6.81 -10.34 9.60
C ALA A 235 7.53 -10.38 8.25
N TYR A 236 6.77 -10.36 7.15
CA TYR A 236 7.31 -10.21 5.80
C TYR A 236 8.02 -8.86 5.66
N SER A 237 7.37 -7.77 6.04
CA SER A 237 7.96 -6.42 5.99
C SER A 237 9.27 -6.33 6.80
N VAL A 238 9.36 -6.98 7.97
CA VAL A 238 10.62 -7.08 8.74
C VAL A 238 11.66 -7.92 8.00
N SER A 239 11.26 -9.05 7.40
CA SER A 239 12.13 -9.95 6.64
C SER A 239 12.70 -9.28 5.38
N ASP A 240 11.88 -8.49 4.69
CA ASP A 240 12.22 -7.68 3.53
C ASP A 240 13.28 -6.64 3.90
N LEU A 241 13.03 -5.89 4.98
CA LEU A 241 13.94 -4.86 5.45
C LEU A 241 15.28 -5.44 5.89
N MET A 242 15.26 -6.59 6.59
CA MET A 242 16.47 -7.32 6.98
C MET A 242 17.25 -7.81 5.76
N THR A 243 16.56 -8.40 4.78
CA THR A 243 17.20 -8.91 3.56
C THR A 243 17.80 -7.78 2.74
N TRP A 244 17.06 -6.71 2.50
CA TRP A 244 17.58 -5.54 1.81
C TRP A 244 18.79 -4.95 2.55
N TYR A 245 18.71 -4.80 3.87
CA TYR A 245 19.83 -4.30 4.67
C TYR A 245 21.06 -5.19 4.51
N LEU A 246 20.92 -6.52 4.63
CA LEU A 246 22.01 -7.48 4.41
C LEU A 246 22.66 -7.30 3.04
N LEU A 247 21.84 -7.33 1.98
CA LEU A 247 22.34 -7.30 0.61
C LEU A 247 22.99 -5.95 0.27
N ASN A 248 22.47 -4.85 0.80
CA ASN A 248 23.03 -3.51 0.58
C ASN A 248 24.37 -3.27 1.31
N GLN A 249 24.74 -4.12 2.28
CA GLN A 249 26.09 -4.11 2.87
C GLN A 249 27.13 -4.85 2.03
N LEU A 250 26.70 -5.66 1.05
CA LEU A 250 27.61 -6.43 0.21
C LEU A 250 28.25 -5.54 -0.87
N PRO A 251 29.45 -5.90 -1.36
CA PRO A 251 29.99 -5.28 -2.55
C PRO A 251 29.03 -5.47 -3.74
N LYS A 252 28.77 -4.40 -4.49
CA LYS A 252 27.88 -4.45 -5.66
C LYS A 252 28.24 -5.59 -6.60
N GLY A 253 27.25 -6.38 -6.99
CA GLY A 253 27.39 -7.55 -7.86
C GLY A 253 27.78 -8.84 -7.13
N LYS A 254 27.81 -8.86 -5.79
CA LYS A 254 28.04 -10.07 -4.97
C LYS A 254 26.78 -10.65 -4.36
N GLU A 255 25.68 -9.91 -4.41
CA GLU A 255 24.40 -10.25 -3.81
C GLU A 255 23.95 -11.64 -4.27
N GLY A 256 23.85 -11.86 -5.59
CA GLY A 256 23.39 -13.14 -6.13
C GLY A 256 24.36 -14.31 -5.93
N GLU A 257 25.67 -14.05 -5.88
CA GLU A 257 26.67 -15.08 -5.53
C GLU A 257 26.49 -15.54 -4.08
N CYS A 258 26.36 -14.61 -3.14
CA CYS A 258 26.13 -14.91 -1.73
C CYS A 258 24.80 -15.66 -1.53
N LEU A 259 23.71 -15.22 -2.16
CA LEU A 259 22.42 -15.91 -2.12
C LEU A 259 22.52 -17.33 -2.66
N THR A 260 23.18 -17.51 -3.80
CA THR A 260 23.40 -18.84 -4.40
C THR A 260 24.17 -19.76 -3.46
N ASN A 261 25.27 -19.26 -2.88
CA ASN A 261 26.10 -20.00 -1.94
C ASN A 261 25.34 -20.40 -0.67
N TYR A 262 24.45 -19.53 -0.17
CA TYR A 262 23.60 -19.81 0.99
C TYR A 262 22.67 -21.01 0.72
N PHE A 263 21.86 -20.95 -0.34
CA PHE A 263 20.90 -22.03 -0.64
C PHE A 263 21.60 -23.34 -1.03
N GLN A 264 22.73 -23.27 -1.74
CA GLN A 264 23.56 -24.46 -2.00
C GLN A 264 24.14 -25.07 -0.71
N GLY A 265 24.45 -24.25 0.30
CA GLY A 265 24.85 -24.70 1.63
C GLY A 265 23.77 -25.55 2.31
N LEU A 266 22.51 -25.11 2.24
CA LEU A 266 21.36 -25.89 2.71
C LEU A 266 21.24 -27.22 1.95
N GLY A 267 21.42 -27.18 0.63
CA GLY A 267 21.44 -28.37 -0.21
C GLY A 267 22.56 -29.36 0.15
N ALA A 268 23.70 -28.86 0.60
CA ALA A 268 24.79 -29.66 1.15
C ALA A 268 24.50 -30.22 2.55
N GLY A 269 23.40 -29.84 3.19
CA GLY A 269 22.95 -30.35 4.48
C GLY A 269 23.41 -29.54 5.70
N ARG A 270 23.94 -28.34 5.49
CA ARG A 270 24.29 -27.40 6.56
C ARG A 270 23.02 -26.81 7.20
N SER A 271 23.14 -26.24 8.38
CA SER A 271 22.07 -25.41 8.95
C SER A 271 21.97 -24.06 8.22
N GLY A 272 20.88 -23.34 8.46
CA GLY A 272 20.71 -21.95 8.01
C GLY A 272 21.85 -21.06 8.47
N GLU A 273 22.21 -21.12 9.75
CA GLU A 273 23.29 -20.31 10.34
C GLU A 273 24.66 -20.65 9.75
N GLU A 274 24.99 -21.93 9.61
CA GLU A 274 26.29 -22.33 9.02
C GLU A 274 26.36 -21.93 7.54
N SER A 275 25.25 -22.03 6.81
CA SER A 275 25.17 -21.58 5.41
C SER A 275 25.28 -20.06 5.31
N PHE A 276 24.64 -19.34 6.23
CA PHE A 276 24.67 -17.89 6.32
C PHE A 276 26.09 -17.39 6.61
N GLU A 277 26.74 -17.94 7.64
CA GLU A 277 28.11 -17.56 8.00
C GLU A 277 29.09 -17.76 6.85
N LYS A 278 28.98 -18.88 6.13
CA LYS A 278 29.84 -19.16 4.98
C LYS A 278 29.54 -18.26 3.77
N ALA A 279 28.28 -17.94 3.53
CA ALA A 279 27.87 -17.15 2.37
C ALA A 279 28.14 -15.65 2.54
N PHE A 280 27.92 -15.12 3.74
CA PHE A 280 27.97 -13.68 4.02
C PHE A 280 29.16 -13.27 4.88
N GLY A 281 29.93 -14.22 5.42
CA GLY A 281 31.15 -13.95 6.18
C GLY A 281 30.90 -13.37 7.58
N MET A 282 29.68 -13.52 8.12
CA MET A 282 29.31 -13.08 9.47
C MET A 282 28.29 -14.02 10.10
N THR A 283 28.26 -14.13 11.44
CA THR A 283 27.25 -14.94 12.11
C THR A 283 25.88 -14.25 12.10
N THR A 284 24.81 -15.01 12.29
CA THR A 284 23.44 -14.46 12.39
C THR A 284 23.30 -13.52 13.58
N GLU A 285 23.95 -13.81 14.71
CA GLU A 285 23.92 -12.92 15.89
C GLU A 285 24.60 -11.58 15.61
N SER A 286 25.74 -11.61 14.91
CA SER A 286 26.43 -10.37 14.50
C SER A 286 25.56 -9.54 13.56
N PHE A 287 24.89 -10.21 12.62
CA PHE A 287 23.96 -9.55 11.71
C PHE A 287 22.77 -8.93 12.47
N PHE A 288 22.12 -9.67 13.36
CA PHE A 288 20.97 -9.16 14.13
C PHE A 288 21.35 -8.00 15.03
N ALA A 289 22.53 -8.01 15.62
CA ALA A 289 23.02 -6.87 16.41
C ALA A 289 23.21 -5.62 15.53
N SER A 290 23.84 -5.78 14.36
CA SER A 290 24.04 -4.69 13.40
C SER A 290 22.72 -4.13 12.87
N PHE A 291 21.81 -5.01 12.43
CA PHE A 291 20.50 -4.61 11.93
C PHE A 291 19.66 -3.93 13.02
N SER A 292 19.62 -4.49 14.24
CA SER A 292 18.88 -3.86 15.35
C SER A 292 19.39 -2.47 15.68
N HIS A 293 20.71 -2.27 15.66
CA HIS A 293 21.30 -0.96 15.87
C HIS A 293 20.91 0.02 14.76
N TRP A 294 21.08 -0.38 13.51
CA TRP A 294 20.69 0.44 12.35
C TRP A 294 19.19 0.76 12.35
N TRP A 295 18.33 -0.21 12.67
CA TRP A 295 16.88 -0.01 12.73
C TRP A 295 16.50 0.97 13.83
N GLU A 296 17.17 0.91 14.99
CA GLU A 296 16.98 1.92 16.04
C GLU A 296 17.36 3.33 15.57
N GLU A 297 18.44 3.46 14.78
CA GLU A 297 18.80 4.75 14.18
C GLU A 297 17.73 5.24 13.20
N GLN A 298 17.19 4.35 12.35
CA GLN A 298 16.11 4.72 11.42
C GLN A 298 14.83 5.14 12.15
N ARG A 299 14.45 4.42 13.22
CA ARG A 299 13.27 4.75 14.04
C ARG A 299 13.37 6.09 14.74
N ASN A 300 14.60 6.53 15.04
CA ASN A 300 14.85 7.81 15.71
C ASN A 300 15.25 8.92 14.73
N ALA A 301 15.42 8.62 13.44
CA ALA A 301 15.77 9.61 12.43
C ALA A 301 14.61 10.62 12.28
N PRO A 302 14.91 11.93 12.21
CA PRO A 302 13.88 12.94 11.99
C PRO A 302 13.25 12.77 10.61
N LEU A 303 11.99 13.19 10.48
CA LEU A 303 11.30 13.26 9.20
C LEU A 303 12.12 13.97 8.12
N GLU A 304 12.23 13.34 6.96
CA GLU A 304 12.83 13.93 5.76
C GLU A 304 11.84 13.96 4.60
N PHE A 305 11.82 15.07 3.86
CA PHE A 305 11.11 15.19 2.58
C PHE A 305 12.11 15.36 1.44
N HIS A 306 12.19 14.37 0.56
CA HIS A 306 12.78 14.53 -0.76
C HIS A 306 11.76 15.19 -1.68
N ILE A 307 12.14 16.23 -2.43
CA ILE A 307 11.22 16.90 -3.36
C ILE A 307 11.66 16.62 -4.79
N GLU A 308 10.78 15.97 -5.53
CA GLU A 308 10.90 15.79 -6.97
C GLU A 308 10.04 16.85 -7.66
N ASN A 309 10.71 17.76 -8.35
CA ASN A 309 10.12 19.04 -8.71
C ASN A 309 9.98 19.27 -10.22
N GLY A 310 10.19 18.25 -11.07
CA GLY A 310 10.00 18.35 -12.52
C GLY A 310 10.45 19.70 -13.12
N SER A 311 9.49 20.44 -13.67
CA SER A 311 9.69 21.80 -14.23
C SER A 311 9.28 22.95 -13.30
N VAL A 312 9.00 22.67 -12.02
CA VAL A 312 8.59 23.66 -11.02
C VAL A 312 9.74 24.63 -10.74
N LYS A 313 9.43 25.94 -10.69
CA LYS A 313 10.42 26.99 -10.42
C LYS A 313 11.13 26.76 -9.09
N GLU A 314 12.46 26.86 -9.07
CA GLU A 314 13.28 26.63 -7.87
C GLU A 314 12.85 27.47 -6.65
N GLN A 315 12.43 28.73 -6.85
CA GLN A 315 11.97 29.56 -5.75
C GLN A 315 10.72 28.97 -5.08
N TYR A 316 9.79 28.44 -5.88
CA TYR A 316 8.60 27.82 -5.35
C TYR A 316 8.94 26.54 -4.57
N VAL A 317 9.91 25.75 -5.04
CA VAL A 317 10.43 24.58 -4.31
C VAL A 317 11.05 24.99 -2.98
N ARG A 318 11.81 26.10 -2.92
CA ARG A 318 12.35 26.63 -1.66
C ARG A 318 11.24 27.04 -0.69
N ASP A 319 10.19 27.69 -1.20
CA ASP A 319 9.04 28.09 -0.38
C ASP A 319 8.29 26.86 0.17
N ILE A 320 8.05 25.83 -0.66
CA ILE A 320 7.47 24.55 -0.24
C ILE A 320 8.30 23.90 0.88
N LYS A 321 9.64 23.81 0.72
CA LYS A 321 10.52 23.28 1.77
C LYS A 321 10.40 24.03 3.08
N GLN A 322 10.35 25.36 3.01
CA GLN A 322 10.20 26.20 4.20
C GLN A 322 8.86 25.95 4.89
N TYR A 323 7.76 25.90 4.14
CA TYR A 323 6.43 25.67 4.70
C TYR A 323 6.24 24.24 5.21
N LEU A 324 6.82 23.23 4.56
CA LEU A 324 6.85 21.86 5.06
C LEU A 324 7.55 21.76 6.42
N ALA A 325 8.74 22.35 6.53
CA ALA A 325 9.50 22.36 7.78
C ALA A 325 8.73 23.08 8.90
N PHE A 326 8.10 24.21 8.57
CA PHE A 326 7.23 24.94 9.49
C PHE A 326 6.02 24.10 9.94
N SER A 327 5.29 23.50 9.01
CA SER A 327 4.13 22.64 9.30
C SER A 327 4.51 21.43 10.15
N HIS A 328 5.66 20.80 9.86
CA HIS A 328 6.21 19.73 10.67
C HIS A 328 6.44 20.17 12.11
N THR A 329 7.20 21.25 12.32
CA THR A 329 7.45 21.79 13.67
C THR A 329 6.16 22.15 14.39
N LEU A 330 5.19 22.74 13.70
CA LEU A 330 3.89 23.08 14.29
C LEU A 330 3.13 21.82 14.77
N VAL A 331 3.02 20.81 13.91
CA VAL A 331 2.33 19.55 14.23
C VAL A 331 3.01 18.86 15.41
N GLU A 332 4.34 18.75 15.42
CA GLU A 332 5.10 18.18 16.54
C GLU A 332 4.83 18.95 17.84
N GLN A 333 4.81 20.30 17.80
CA GLN A 333 4.53 21.12 18.98
C GLN A 333 3.11 20.96 19.51
N ARG A 334 2.12 20.79 18.62
CA ARG A 334 0.72 20.59 19.02
C ARG A 334 0.49 19.19 19.61
N LEU A 335 1.09 18.18 19.01
CA LEU A 335 0.78 16.78 19.32
C LEU A 335 1.78 16.14 20.29
N GLY A 336 2.98 16.69 20.43
CA GLY A 336 3.98 16.23 21.38
C GLY A 336 4.73 14.96 20.97
N TYR A 337 4.71 14.60 19.68
CA TYR A 337 5.50 13.50 19.12
C TYR A 337 6.28 13.97 17.89
N THR A 338 7.35 13.24 17.58
CA THR A 338 8.16 13.44 16.39
C THR A 338 7.72 12.51 15.27
N LEU A 339 7.64 13.04 14.05
CA LEU A 339 7.39 12.24 12.87
C LEU A 339 8.72 11.68 12.35
N HIS A 340 8.71 10.43 11.91
CA HIS A 340 9.90 9.72 11.45
C HIS A 340 9.77 9.27 9.99
N GLY A 341 10.90 8.88 9.40
CA GLY A 341 10.95 8.32 8.06
C GLY A 341 11.21 9.35 6.95
N ALA A 342 11.28 8.85 5.73
CA ALA A 342 11.57 9.64 4.54
C ALA A 342 10.41 9.53 3.54
N TYR A 343 9.99 10.68 3.02
CA TYR A 343 8.92 10.78 2.03
C TYR A 343 9.41 11.49 0.77
N THR A 344 8.96 11.02 -0.38
CA THR A 344 9.11 11.74 -1.64
C THR A 344 7.86 12.58 -1.91
N LEU A 345 8.01 13.90 -1.99
CA LEU A 345 6.98 14.83 -2.44
C LEU A 345 7.21 15.18 -3.91
N VAL A 346 6.35 14.66 -4.78
CA VAL A 346 6.33 14.96 -6.21
C VAL A 346 5.42 16.16 -6.46
N LEU A 347 5.94 17.18 -7.13
CA LEU A 347 5.21 18.41 -7.41
C LEU A 347 4.76 18.46 -8.88
N ALA A 348 3.46 18.27 -9.11
CA ALA A 348 2.84 18.34 -10.42
C ALA A 348 2.39 19.77 -10.78
N MET A 349 2.63 20.20 -12.03
CA MET A 349 2.26 21.53 -12.51
C MET A 349 0.93 21.52 -13.25
N GLY A 350 -0.15 21.29 -12.50
CA GLY A 350 -1.52 21.31 -13.01
C GLY A 350 -2.07 19.91 -13.24
N GLN A 351 -3.32 19.85 -13.71
CA GLN A 351 -4.10 18.62 -13.71
C GLN A 351 -3.52 17.50 -14.59
N GLU A 352 -2.97 17.84 -15.76
CA GLU A 352 -2.43 16.84 -16.69
C GLU A 352 -1.18 16.15 -16.11
N ASP A 353 -0.22 16.94 -15.63
CA ASP A 353 0.97 16.43 -14.94
C ASP A 353 0.58 15.60 -13.72
N PHE A 354 -0.40 16.07 -12.94
CA PHE A 354 -0.86 15.35 -11.75
C PHE A 354 -1.45 13.99 -12.07
N VAL A 355 -2.28 13.88 -13.13
CA VAL A 355 -2.81 12.59 -13.60
C VAL A 355 -1.68 11.68 -14.07
N ASN A 356 -0.71 12.21 -14.82
CA ASN A 356 0.43 11.43 -15.29
C ASN A 356 1.31 10.91 -14.13
N ASP A 357 1.56 11.74 -13.12
CA ASP A 357 2.29 11.36 -11.93
C ASP A 357 1.52 10.31 -11.12
N ILE A 358 0.19 10.43 -10.97
CA ILE A 358 -0.63 9.40 -10.32
C ILE A 358 -0.54 8.08 -11.08
N MET A 359 -0.61 8.08 -12.41
CA MET A 359 -0.44 6.86 -13.20
C MET A 359 0.94 6.24 -12.97
N ALA A 360 1.99 7.06 -13.00
CA ALA A 360 3.38 6.59 -12.89
C ALA A 360 3.72 6.05 -11.49
N TYR A 361 3.39 6.80 -10.44
CA TYR A 361 3.78 6.44 -9.07
C TYR A 361 2.78 5.51 -8.38
N CYS A 362 1.49 5.53 -8.75
CA CYS A 362 0.48 4.64 -8.17
C CYS A 362 0.19 3.40 -9.01
N ASP A 363 0.74 3.29 -10.22
CA ASP A 363 0.57 2.15 -11.13
C ASP A 363 -0.91 1.82 -11.41
N VAL A 364 -1.67 2.88 -11.69
CA VAL A 364 -3.11 2.82 -11.99
C VAL A 364 -3.39 3.25 -13.43
N GLU A 365 -4.51 2.76 -13.97
CA GLU A 365 -4.96 3.19 -15.29
C GLU A 365 -5.43 4.65 -15.27
N LYS A 366 -5.37 5.30 -16.44
CA LYS A 366 -5.69 6.72 -16.62
C LYS A 366 -7.03 7.13 -16.00
N LYS A 367 -8.07 6.32 -16.18
CA LYS A 367 -9.41 6.62 -15.64
C LYS A 367 -9.39 6.74 -14.11
N THR A 368 -8.73 5.79 -13.42
CA THR A 368 -8.59 5.82 -11.96
C THR A 368 -7.70 6.98 -11.53
N ALA A 369 -6.64 7.29 -12.28
CA ALA A 369 -5.83 8.47 -12.02
C ALA A 369 -6.62 9.78 -12.14
N GLU A 370 -7.48 9.91 -13.16
CA GLU A 370 -8.38 11.05 -13.34
C GLU A 370 -9.40 11.18 -12.18
N GLU A 371 -9.95 10.05 -11.72
CA GLU A 371 -10.86 10.00 -10.56
C GLU A 371 -10.16 10.46 -9.26
N LEU A 372 -8.93 9.98 -9.01
CA LEU A 372 -8.11 10.39 -7.87
C LEU A 372 -7.69 11.87 -7.96
N ALA A 373 -7.28 12.32 -9.15
CA ALA A 373 -6.85 13.69 -9.37
C ALA A 373 -8.01 14.70 -9.25
N ALA A 374 -9.26 14.26 -9.45
CA ALA A 374 -10.44 15.11 -9.33
C ALA A 374 -10.95 15.23 -7.88
N SER A 375 -10.63 14.26 -7.02
CA SER A 375 -11.15 14.21 -5.65
C SER A 375 -10.27 14.91 -4.61
N SER A 376 -8.99 15.11 -4.91
CA SER A 376 -8.03 15.67 -3.96
C SER A 376 -6.94 16.50 -4.63
N LEU A 377 -6.38 17.46 -3.89
CA LEU A 377 -5.19 18.23 -4.30
C LEU A 377 -3.89 17.43 -4.19
N TRP A 378 -3.89 16.35 -3.39
CA TRP A 378 -2.75 15.45 -3.26
C TRP A 378 -3.20 13.99 -3.17
N VAL A 379 -2.32 13.08 -3.56
CA VAL A 379 -2.50 11.63 -3.45
C VAL A 379 -1.31 11.04 -2.70
N GLU A 380 -1.58 10.20 -1.72
CA GLU A 380 -0.55 9.48 -0.97
C GLU A 380 -0.47 8.04 -1.47
N ASN A 381 0.74 7.56 -1.75
CA ASN A 381 1.03 6.17 -2.10
C ASN A 381 2.29 5.68 -1.38
N GLY A 382 2.09 5.15 -0.17
CA GLY A 382 3.17 4.72 0.72
C GLY A 382 4.09 5.90 1.07
N SER A 383 5.38 5.73 0.81
CA SER A 383 6.43 6.73 0.99
C SER A 383 6.40 7.90 -0.01
N THR A 384 5.45 7.94 -0.96
CA THR A 384 5.35 9.01 -1.96
C THR A 384 4.06 9.80 -1.82
N ILE A 385 4.16 11.12 -1.95
CA ILE A 385 3.06 12.07 -1.93
C ILE A 385 3.12 12.86 -3.23
N LEU A 386 2.04 12.83 -3.99
CA LEU A 386 1.87 13.56 -5.22
C LEU A 386 1.04 14.80 -4.91
N LEU A 387 1.53 16.00 -5.20
CA LEU A 387 0.84 17.26 -4.93
C LEU A 387 0.62 18.04 -6.23
N ASN A 388 -0.62 18.41 -6.52
CA ASN A 388 -0.94 19.33 -7.60
C ASN A 388 -0.55 20.77 -7.22
N ALA A 389 0.75 21.04 -7.30
CA ALA A 389 1.33 22.35 -7.03
C ALA A 389 0.78 23.44 -7.95
N GLY A 390 0.34 23.08 -9.16
CA GLY A 390 -0.28 23.99 -10.12
C GLY A 390 -1.60 24.61 -9.65
N GLU A 391 -2.33 23.98 -8.72
CA GLU A 391 -3.57 24.52 -8.16
C GLU A 391 -3.34 25.44 -6.94
N LEU A 392 -2.11 25.46 -6.40
CA LEU A 392 -1.75 26.28 -5.25
C LEU A 392 -1.29 27.68 -5.70
N GLN A 393 -2.27 28.53 -6.01
CA GLN A 393 -2.05 29.85 -6.63
C GLN A 393 -1.64 30.95 -5.63
N SER A 394 -1.77 30.71 -4.33
CA SER A 394 -1.47 31.68 -3.28
C SER A 394 -0.68 31.08 -2.12
N LYS A 395 0.13 31.92 -1.47
CA LYS A 395 0.90 31.54 -0.28
C LYS A 395 0.01 30.99 0.84
N GLN A 396 -1.18 31.54 1.03
CA GLN A 396 -2.15 31.05 2.02
C GLN A 396 -2.61 29.63 1.70
N GLN A 397 -2.98 29.35 0.45
CA GLN A 397 -3.35 27.99 0.04
C GLN A 397 -2.19 27.01 0.27
N THR A 398 -0.97 27.39 -0.10
CA THR A 398 0.20 26.55 0.13
C THR A 398 0.42 26.23 1.62
N ILE A 399 0.37 27.23 2.50
CA ILE A 399 0.56 27.03 3.94
C ILE A 399 -0.54 26.14 4.52
N PHE A 400 -1.80 26.41 4.18
CA PHE A 400 -2.94 25.60 4.64
C PHE A 400 -2.80 24.15 4.19
N THR A 401 -2.60 23.92 2.88
CA THR A 401 -2.51 22.58 2.30
C THR A 401 -1.35 21.78 2.90
N LEU A 402 -0.17 22.38 3.05
CA LEU A 402 0.97 21.67 3.65
C LEU A 402 0.76 21.42 5.15
N GLY A 403 0.11 22.33 5.88
CA GLY A 403 -0.28 22.11 7.28
C GLY A 403 -1.23 20.93 7.43
N THR A 404 -2.28 20.87 6.59
CA THR A 404 -3.23 19.75 6.57
C THR A 404 -2.57 18.44 6.16
N MET A 405 -1.75 18.45 5.11
CA MET A 405 -1.06 17.26 4.60
C MET A 405 -0.14 16.65 5.66
N VAL A 406 0.71 17.46 6.31
CA VAL A 406 1.60 16.97 7.37
C VAL A 406 0.82 16.41 8.57
N ALA A 407 -0.31 17.04 8.94
CA ALA A 407 -1.18 16.51 9.97
C ALA A 407 -1.75 15.11 9.61
N ARG A 408 -2.17 14.90 8.36
CA ARG A 408 -2.69 13.60 7.90
C ARG A 408 -1.62 12.51 7.90
N ILE A 409 -0.41 12.84 7.46
CA ILE A 409 0.73 11.91 7.50
C ILE A 409 1.01 11.50 8.95
N PHE A 410 1.01 12.47 9.85
CA PHE A 410 1.24 12.24 11.27
C PHE A 410 0.17 11.34 11.89
N GLU A 411 -1.11 11.64 11.64
CA GLU A 411 -2.24 10.83 12.10
C GLU A 411 -2.07 9.38 11.67
N ARG A 412 -1.78 9.14 10.38
CA ARG A 412 -1.59 7.78 9.86
C ARG A 412 -0.42 7.04 10.50
N GLN A 413 0.75 7.67 10.56
CA GLN A 413 1.95 7.04 11.14
C GLN A 413 1.72 6.68 12.62
N ARG A 414 0.98 7.53 13.35
CA ARG A 414 0.78 7.34 14.79
C ARG A 414 -0.41 6.47 15.15
N MET A 415 -1.54 6.58 14.46
CA MET A 415 -2.74 5.78 14.73
C MET A 415 -2.57 4.32 14.28
N ALA A 416 -1.76 4.07 13.25
CA ALA A 416 -1.45 2.75 12.69
C ALA A 416 -2.63 1.97 12.08
N THR A 417 -3.87 2.45 12.23
CA THR A 417 -5.07 1.85 11.67
C THR A 417 -6.13 2.93 11.47
N ASP A 418 -6.97 2.75 10.44
CA ASP A 418 -8.12 3.63 10.14
C ASP A 418 -9.45 2.98 10.62
N ASN A 419 -9.42 2.33 11.77
CA ASN A 419 -10.51 1.45 12.22
C ASN A 419 -11.56 2.18 13.08
N LYS A 420 -12.76 2.33 12.51
CA LYS A 420 -13.98 2.82 13.19
C LYS A 420 -13.81 4.21 13.83
N GLU A 421 -13.02 5.08 13.23
CA GLU A 421 -12.88 6.46 13.67
C GLU A 421 -14.09 7.32 13.35
N PRO A 422 -14.35 8.38 14.15
CA PRO A 422 -15.23 9.45 13.72
C PRO A 422 -14.53 10.27 12.62
N ILE A 423 -14.91 10.04 11.37
CA ILE A 423 -14.32 10.70 10.19
C ILE A 423 -14.32 12.23 10.29
N TRP A 424 -15.37 12.83 10.86
CA TRP A 424 -15.40 14.27 11.08
C TRP A 424 -14.23 14.80 11.91
N LEU A 425 -13.77 14.03 12.90
CA LEU A 425 -12.68 14.44 13.77
C LEU A 425 -11.36 14.36 13.01
N VAL A 426 -11.15 13.27 12.27
CA VAL A 426 -9.95 12.98 11.47
C VAL A 426 -9.76 14.00 10.34
N TYR A 427 -10.80 14.32 9.57
CA TYR A 427 -10.71 15.39 8.58
C TYR A 427 -10.66 16.77 9.25
N GLY A 428 -11.52 17.02 10.24
CA GLY A 428 -11.59 18.32 10.91
C GLY A 428 -10.30 18.70 11.64
N SER A 429 -9.56 17.76 12.22
CA SER A 429 -8.27 18.01 12.89
C SER A 429 -7.21 18.43 11.87
N SER A 430 -7.14 17.73 10.74
CA SER A 430 -6.19 18.06 9.69
C SER A 430 -6.46 19.44 9.06
N TYR A 431 -7.73 19.79 8.83
CA TYR A 431 -8.10 21.13 8.36
C TYR A 431 -7.83 22.20 9.41
N LEU A 432 -8.17 21.92 10.68
CA LEU A 432 -7.87 22.83 11.79
C LEU A 432 -6.36 23.06 11.93
N MET A 433 -5.51 22.05 11.71
CA MET A 433 -4.06 22.20 11.69
C MET A 433 -3.59 23.09 10.53
N GLY A 434 -4.21 22.97 9.36
CA GLY A 434 -3.99 23.89 8.24
C GLY A 434 -4.35 25.35 8.61
N VAL A 435 -5.43 25.56 9.37
CA VAL A 435 -5.81 26.89 9.87
C VAL A 435 -4.87 27.38 10.98
N ASP A 436 -4.42 26.51 11.88
CA ASP A 436 -3.38 26.85 12.86
C ASP A 436 -2.09 27.29 12.13
N ALA A 437 -1.69 26.59 11.07
CA ALA A 437 -0.54 26.98 10.25
C ALA A 437 -0.69 28.38 9.63
N LEU A 438 -1.89 28.71 9.14
CA LEU A 438 -2.21 30.06 8.67
C LEU A 438 -2.13 31.10 9.79
N SER A 439 -2.69 30.78 10.96
CA SER A 439 -2.74 31.67 12.11
C SER A 439 -1.35 31.99 12.64
N GLU A 440 -0.52 30.96 12.82
CA GLU A 440 0.88 31.08 13.26
C GLU A 440 1.76 31.76 12.20
N SER A 441 1.35 31.71 10.92
CA SER A 441 1.98 32.46 9.82
C SER A 441 1.49 33.91 9.68
N GLY A 442 0.58 34.37 10.55
CA GLY A 442 0.07 35.75 10.57
C GLY A 442 -1.07 36.07 9.60
N TYR A 443 -1.77 35.05 9.05
CA TYR A 443 -2.86 35.23 8.09
C TYR A 443 -4.26 35.40 8.72
N GLY A 444 -4.33 35.63 10.03
CA GLY A 444 -5.55 35.87 10.78
C GLY A 444 -5.55 35.08 12.08
N ALA A 445 -6.30 35.53 13.09
CA ALA A 445 -6.40 34.74 14.31
C ALA A 445 -7.36 33.56 14.11
N LEU A 446 -7.07 32.41 14.72
CA LEU A 446 -7.95 31.24 14.69
C LEU A 446 -9.43 31.56 15.03
N ARG A 447 -9.67 32.48 15.96
CA ARG A 447 -11.03 32.93 16.34
C ARG A 447 -11.77 33.65 15.20
N ASP A 448 -11.06 34.31 14.30
CA ASP A 448 -11.65 34.98 13.14
C ASP A 448 -12.07 33.97 12.05
N TYR A 449 -11.29 32.89 11.88
CA TYR A 449 -11.68 31.75 11.04
C TYR A 449 -12.95 31.10 11.58
N ARG A 450 -12.99 30.78 12.89
CA ARG A 450 -14.20 30.27 13.55
C ARG A 450 -15.43 31.13 13.29
N ARG A 451 -15.29 32.46 13.45
CA ARG A 451 -16.37 33.40 13.17
C ARG A 451 -16.83 33.33 11.72
N THR A 452 -15.89 33.22 10.78
CA THR A 452 -16.19 33.11 9.35
C THR A 452 -16.93 31.81 9.02
N TRP A 453 -16.53 30.68 9.61
CA TRP A 453 -17.23 29.40 9.44
C TRP A 453 -18.69 29.50 9.90
N ILE A 454 -18.93 30.05 11.09
CA ILE A 454 -20.30 30.24 11.62
C ILE A 454 -21.14 31.13 10.70
N LEU A 455 -20.58 32.24 10.21
CA LEU A 455 -21.30 33.14 9.30
C LEU A 455 -21.67 32.43 7.99
N LYS A 456 -20.72 31.72 7.36
CA LYS A 456 -20.96 30.95 6.13
C LYS A 456 -22.01 29.85 6.31
N LEU A 457 -21.98 29.14 7.44
CA LEU A 457 -22.95 28.10 7.76
C LEU A 457 -24.35 28.69 7.93
N ARG A 458 -24.48 29.85 8.60
CA ARG A 458 -25.76 30.55 8.79
C ARG A 458 -26.38 31.10 7.50
N GLU A 459 -25.58 31.32 6.46
CA GLU A 459 -26.07 31.70 5.14
C GLU A 459 -26.71 30.53 4.38
N GLN A 460 -26.48 29.29 4.82
CA GLN A 460 -27.02 28.10 4.17
C GLN A 460 -28.49 27.87 4.53
N LYS A 461 -29.26 27.39 3.55
CA LYS A 461 -30.66 26.98 3.77
C LYS A 461 -30.78 25.72 4.61
N ALA A 462 -29.76 24.87 4.56
CA ALA A 462 -29.66 23.62 5.30
C ALA A 462 -28.19 23.34 5.60
N ILE A 463 -27.92 22.85 6.81
CA ILE A 463 -26.57 22.55 7.31
C ILE A 463 -26.50 21.05 7.60
N PRO A 464 -25.46 20.33 7.14
CA PRO A 464 -25.28 18.93 7.50
C PRO A 464 -25.02 18.78 9.00
N LYS A 465 -25.42 17.64 9.56
CA LYS A 465 -25.19 17.34 10.98
C LYS A 465 -23.84 16.67 11.15
N LEU A 466 -23.07 17.10 12.15
CA LEU A 466 -21.81 16.45 12.53
C LEU A 466 -22.06 14.99 12.95
N ALA A 467 -23.21 14.70 13.57
CA ALA A 467 -23.57 13.34 13.97
C ALA A 467 -23.77 12.37 12.79
N ASP A 468 -23.94 12.89 11.57
CA ASP A 468 -24.07 12.11 10.34
C ASP A 468 -22.71 11.92 9.62
N LEU A 469 -21.61 12.46 10.15
CA LEU A 469 -20.25 12.40 9.58
C LEU A 469 -19.35 11.42 10.35
N GLN A 470 -19.85 10.21 10.62
CA GLN A 470 -19.17 9.20 11.43
C GLN A 470 -18.40 8.15 10.62
N THR A 471 -18.64 8.06 9.30
CA THR A 471 -17.99 7.09 8.41
C THR A 471 -17.68 7.73 7.06
N GLU A 472 -16.80 7.11 6.28
CA GLU A 472 -16.39 7.64 4.97
C GLU A 472 -17.57 7.67 3.99
N GLU A 473 -18.38 6.62 4.01
CA GLU A 473 -19.62 6.52 3.22
C GLU A 473 -20.59 7.65 3.56
N SER A 474 -20.73 7.98 4.85
CA SER A 474 -21.64 9.03 5.28
C SER A 474 -21.07 10.42 4.96
N TYR A 475 -19.75 10.59 5.05
CA TYR A 475 -19.06 11.78 4.57
C TYR A 475 -19.29 12.01 3.07
N GLN A 476 -19.01 11.02 2.21
CA GLN A 476 -19.20 11.15 0.77
C GLN A 476 -20.66 11.47 0.42
N HIS A 477 -21.61 10.79 1.08
CA HIS A 477 -23.03 11.07 0.89
C HIS A 477 -23.41 12.51 1.26
N MET A 478 -22.85 13.05 2.35
CA MET A 478 -23.09 14.46 2.72
C MET A 478 -22.42 15.43 1.75
N VAL A 479 -21.24 15.12 1.23
CA VAL A 479 -20.57 15.92 0.20
C VAL A 479 -21.42 16.00 -1.06
N ASP A 480 -22.02 14.90 -1.50
CA ASP A 480 -22.90 14.88 -2.68
C ASP A 480 -24.16 15.75 -2.50
N ILE A 481 -24.65 15.91 -1.26
CA ILE A 481 -25.86 16.69 -0.95
C ILE A 481 -25.54 18.18 -0.72
N TYR A 482 -24.54 18.47 0.09
CA TYR A 482 -24.27 19.82 0.63
C TYR A 482 -23.05 20.49 -0.01
N GLY A 483 -22.23 19.73 -0.75
CA GLY A 483 -20.96 20.18 -1.28
C GLY A 483 -19.82 20.11 -0.25
N HIS A 484 -18.60 19.90 -0.75
CA HIS A 484 -17.40 19.73 0.08
C HIS A 484 -17.17 20.91 1.04
N GLU A 485 -17.31 22.15 0.56
CA GLU A 485 -17.06 23.35 1.39
C GLU A 485 -17.93 23.36 2.65
N ILE A 486 -19.23 23.14 2.52
CA ILE A 486 -20.15 23.20 3.67
C ILE A 486 -19.92 22.05 4.64
N VAL A 487 -19.64 20.85 4.13
CA VAL A 487 -19.31 19.68 4.98
C VAL A 487 -18.02 19.93 5.75
N SER A 488 -16.97 20.44 5.10
CA SER A 488 -15.70 20.78 5.76
C SER A 488 -15.88 21.81 6.86
N LEU A 489 -16.66 22.87 6.64
CA LEU A 489 -16.93 23.88 7.67
C LEU A 489 -17.57 23.30 8.94
N VAL A 490 -18.48 22.33 8.80
CA VAL A 490 -19.10 21.66 9.96
C VAL A 490 -18.07 20.81 10.72
N MET A 491 -17.23 20.06 10.00
CA MET A 491 -16.16 19.27 10.61
C MET A 491 -15.12 20.15 11.31
N GLU A 492 -14.64 21.22 10.66
CA GLU A 492 -13.71 22.19 11.22
C GLU A 492 -14.27 22.83 12.50
N LEU A 493 -15.53 23.27 12.47
CA LEU A 493 -16.16 23.90 13.63
C LEU A 493 -16.38 22.90 14.78
N GLY A 494 -16.81 21.67 14.48
CA GLY A 494 -16.96 20.60 15.48
C GLY A 494 -15.63 20.24 16.15
N THR A 495 -14.57 20.10 15.35
CA THR A 495 -13.22 19.81 15.83
C THR A 495 -12.62 20.98 16.59
N TYR A 496 -12.84 22.22 16.12
CA TYR A 496 -12.47 23.41 16.86
C TYR A 496 -13.12 23.43 18.24
N GLU A 497 -14.43 23.18 18.39
CA GLU A 497 -15.07 23.20 19.71
C GLU A 497 -14.50 22.13 20.65
N LEU A 498 -14.17 20.95 20.12
CA LEU A 498 -13.54 19.89 20.89
C LEU A 498 -12.12 20.30 21.35
N ILE A 499 -11.30 20.85 20.44
CA ILE A 499 -9.90 21.18 20.71
C ILE A 499 -9.77 22.47 21.54
N ASP A 500 -10.57 23.51 21.30
CA ASP A 500 -10.54 24.76 22.07
C ASP A 500 -10.86 24.50 23.56
N SER A 501 -11.72 23.53 23.84
CA SER A 501 -12.11 23.16 25.21
C SER A 501 -11.11 22.22 25.91
N ASN A 502 -10.35 21.41 25.15
CA ASN A 502 -9.56 20.29 25.70
C ASN A 502 -8.07 20.28 25.34
N GLY A 503 -7.66 21.18 24.45
CA GLY A 503 -6.31 21.28 23.89
C GLY A 503 -5.94 20.15 22.92
N TRP A 504 -4.93 20.41 22.08
CA TRP A 504 -4.33 19.43 21.17
C TRP A 504 -3.76 18.20 21.88
N ALA A 505 -3.32 18.33 23.14
CA ALA A 505 -2.85 17.20 23.94
C ALA A 505 -3.95 16.13 24.17
N SER A 506 -5.23 16.51 24.21
CA SER A 506 -6.32 15.53 24.30
C SER A 506 -6.54 14.80 22.98
N TYR A 507 -6.38 15.49 21.85
CA TYR A 507 -6.39 14.87 20.52
C TYR A 507 -5.22 13.89 20.35
N ALA A 508 -4.03 14.27 20.79
CA ALA A 508 -2.85 13.42 20.79
C ALA A 508 -3.05 12.14 21.63
N ARG A 509 -3.64 12.25 22.83
CA ARG A 509 -4.04 11.08 23.63
C ARG A 509 -5.06 10.19 22.91
N TRP A 510 -5.97 10.78 22.13
CA TRP A 510 -6.95 9.99 21.39
C TRP A 510 -6.29 9.16 20.29
N ILE A 511 -5.32 9.72 19.58
CA ILE A 511 -4.49 9.00 18.59
C ILE A 511 -3.82 7.77 19.23
N GLU A 512 -3.23 7.92 20.43
CA GLU A 512 -2.63 6.79 21.16
C GLU A 512 -3.66 5.73 21.54
N GLU A 513 -4.80 6.15 22.06
CA GLU A 513 -5.90 5.24 22.41
C GLU A 513 -6.44 4.51 21.19
N VAL A 514 -6.46 5.13 20.00
CA VAL A 514 -6.80 4.44 18.75
C VAL A 514 -5.76 3.37 18.44
N ARG A 515 -4.47 3.70 18.54
CA ARG A 515 -3.36 2.76 18.31
C ARG A 515 -3.43 1.56 19.24
N GLU A 516 -3.75 1.77 20.52
CA GLU A 516 -3.82 0.70 21.53
C GLU A 516 -5.09 -0.15 21.42
N THR A 517 -6.24 0.47 21.13
CA THR A 517 -7.54 -0.23 21.12
C THR A 517 -7.99 -0.72 19.75
N GLU A 518 -7.31 -0.28 18.68
CA GLU A 518 -7.68 -0.49 17.28
C GLU A 518 -9.13 -0.08 16.98
N ASN A 519 -9.65 0.90 17.73
CA ASN A 519 -11.05 1.33 17.68
C ASN A 519 -11.21 2.81 18.06
N GLY A 520 -11.27 3.68 17.04
CA GLY A 520 -11.35 5.12 17.26
C GLY A 520 -12.56 5.58 18.10
N LYS A 521 -13.70 4.90 18.01
CA LYS A 521 -14.89 5.17 18.86
C LYS A 521 -14.67 4.80 20.33
N GLN A 522 -13.94 3.73 20.61
CA GLN A 522 -13.60 3.37 21.98
C GLN A 522 -12.56 4.34 22.53
N GLY A 523 -11.49 4.62 21.78
CA GLY A 523 -10.49 5.61 22.18
C GLY A 523 -11.11 6.98 22.46
N PHE A 524 -12.09 7.41 21.65
CA PHE A 524 -12.79 8.68 21.88
C PHE A 524 -13.48 8.69 23.25
N ARG A 525 -14.17 7.60 23.60
CA ARG A 525 -14.81 7.47 24.92
C ARG A 525 -13.80 7.48 26.05
N ASN A 526 -12.63 6.83 25.88
CA ASN A 526 -11.60 6.78 26.90
C ASN A 526 -11.04 8.18 27.21
N VAL A 527 -10.83 9.01 26.18
CA VAL A 527 -10.28 10.37 26.35
C VAL A 527 -11.31 11.37 26.87
N TRP A 528 -12.51 11.40 26.29
CA TRP A 528 -13.49 12.46 26.55
C TRP A 528 -14.69 12.02 27.41
N GLY A 529 -14.74 10.76 27.85
CA GLY A 529 -15.77 10.24 28.76
C GLY A 529 -17.19 10.16 28.17
N LYS A 530 -17.35 10.44 26.87
CA LYS A 530 -18.62 10.34 26.13
C LYS A 530 -18.37 9.83 24.72
N SER A 531 -19.41 9.35 24.03
CA SER A 531 -19.24 8.89 22.65
C SER A 531 -19.07 10.07 21.68
N ALA A 532 -18.36 9.83 20.57
CA ALA A 532 -18.23 10.81 19.48
C ALA A 532 -19.59 11.23 18.92
N LYS A 533 -20.55 10.29 18.87
CA LYS A 533 -21.92 10.56 18.45
C LYS A 533 -22.66 11.48 19.43
N ASP A 534 -22.53 11.25 20.74
CA ASP A 534 -23.18 12.11 21.74
C ASP A 534 -22.59 13.52 21.72
N PHE A 535 -21.26 13.64 21.60
CA PHE A 535 -20.62 14.94 21.39
C PHE A 535 -21.17 15.65 20.14
N ALA A 536 -21.27 14.93 19.02
CA ALA A 536 -21.73 15.50 17.76
C ALA A 536 -23.21 15.92 17.81
N LEU A 537 -24.07 15.15 18.48
CA LEU A 537 -25.48 15.54 18.71
C LEU A 537 -25.60 16.80 19.59
N ASP A 538 -24.80 16.90 20.65
CA ASP A 538 -24.76 18.10 21.50
C ASP A 538 -24.30 19.33 20.69
N PHE A 539 -23.30 19.15 19.84
CA PHE A 539 -22.80 20.18 18.92
C PHE A 539 -23.89 20.63 17.93
N ASP A 540 -24.52 19.68 17.25
CA ASP A 540 -25.57 19.97 16.27
C ASP A 540 -26.73 20.76 16.90
N HIS A 541 -27.11 20.42 18.13
CA HIS A 541 -28.16 21.14 18.86
C HIS A 541 -27.79 22.59 19.18
N ARG A 542 -26.51 22.89 19.43
CA ARG A 542 -26.05 24.28 19.60
C ARG A 542 -26.03 25.02 18.28
N LEU A 543 -25.44 24.40 17.24
CA LEU A 543 -25.31 25.01 15.92
C LEU A 543 -26.65 25.39 15.29
N HIS A 544 -27.70 24.60 15.51
CA HIS A 544 -29.03 24.83 14.94
C HIS A 544 -29.97 25.68 15.82
N LYS A 545 -29.55 26.02 17.05
CA LYS A 545 -30.33 26.89 17.96
C LYS A 545 -29.94 28.36 17.90
N GLU A 546 -28.72 28.65 17.47
CA GLU A 546 -28.19 30.00 17.28
C GLU A 546 -28.31 30.48 15.84
#